data_AF-A0A397JCQ1-F1
#
_entry.id   AF-A0A397JCQ1-F1
#
_cell.length_a   1.000
_cell.length_b   1.000
_cell.length_c   1.000
_cell.angle_alpha   90.00
_cell.angle_beta   90.00
_cell.angle_gamma   90.00
#
_symmetry.space_group_name_H-M   'P 1'
#
loop_
_entity.id
_entity.type
_entity.pdbx_description
1 polymer ?
#
loop_
_entity_poly.entity_id
_entity_poly.type
_entity_poly.pdbx_seq_one_letter_code
_entity_poly.pdbx_strand_id
1 'polypeptide(L)' 'MFPKNQGPCVIHNCDQKTNRFRVFTLLAYQKSREKCTFPSYSYLKVGQQLCHNHYMRIVEPYRNKENTRKSTYFISAS' A
#
# COMPACT_ATOMS: atom_id res chain seq x y z
N MET A 1 14.83 15.66 -4.63
CA MET A 1 13.53 16.03 -4.02
C MET A 1 12.44 15.34 -4.83
N PHE A 2 11.73 14.36 -4.27
CA PHE A 2 10.63 13.71 -4.99
C PHE A 2 9.49 14.75 -5.17
N PRO A 3 8.87 14.85 -6.34
CA PRO A 3 7.82 15.83 -6.57
C PRO A 3 6.68 15.63 -5.56
N LYS A 4 6.21 16.71 -4.94
CA LYS A 4 5.01 16.69 -4.11
C LYS A 4 3.82 16.37 -5.02
N ASN A 5 3.03 15.36 -4.71
CA ASN A 5 1.75 15.08 -5.37
C ASN A 5 0.87 16.30 -5.14
N GLN A 6 0.54 16.97 -6.23
CA GLN A 6 -0.36 18.11 -6.26
C GLN A 6 -1.78 17.69 -6.70
N GLY A 7 -2.08 16.39 -6.77
CA GLY A 7 -3.34 15.87 -7.33
C GLY A 7 -3.84 14.59 -6.66
N PRO A 8 -5.02 14.10 -7.08
CA PRO A 8 -5.61 12.87 -6.56
C PRO A 8 -4.67 11.68 -6.76
N CYS A 9 -4.90 10.60 -6.02
CA CYS A 9 -4.15 9.37 -6.18
C CYS A 9 -4.43 8.77 -7.56
N VAL A 10 -3.54 9.06 -8.51
CA VAL A 10 -3.58 8.56 -9.90
C VAL A 10 -3.20 7.08 -10.03
N ILE A 11 -3.06 6.39 -8.90
CA ILE A 11 -2.73 4.97 -8.84
C ILE A 11 -4.02 4.17 -9.02
N HIS A 12 -4.00 3.14 -9.86
CA HIS A 12 -5.14 2.25 -10.05
C HIS A 12 -5.69 1.73 -8.70
N ASN A 13 -7.03 1.66 -8.57
CA ASN A 13 -7.76 1.24 -7.36
C ASN A 13 -7.58 2.14 -6.13
N CYS A 14 -7.34 3.43 -6.36
CA CYS A 14 -7.14 4.42 -5.31
C CYS A 14 -8.29 5.45 -5.28
N ASP A 15 -9.53 4.98 -5.28
CA ASP A 15 -10.74 5.83 -5.41
C ASP A 15 -11.16 6.53 -4.10
N GLN A 16 -10.33 6.44 -3.06
CA GLN A 16 -10.68 7.00 -1.76
C GLN A 16 -10.42 8.51 -1.73
N LYS A 17 -11.47 9.28 -1.44
CA LYS A 17 -11.36 10.72 -1.13
C LYS A 17 -10.52 10.91 0.13
N THR A 18 -9.23 11.17 -0.02
CA THR A 18 -8.34 11.50 1.08
C THR A 18 -7.32 12.54 0.67
N ASN A 19 -6.96 13.40 1.61
CA ASN A 19 -5.94 14.42 1.44
C ASN A 19 -4.58 13.98 2.03
N ARG A 20 -4.48 12.73 2.52
CA ARG A 20 -3.26 12.19 3.13
C ARG A 20 -2.55 11.27 2.15
N PHE A 21 -1.42 11.74 1.63
CA PHE A 21 -0.59 11.00 0.70
C PHE A 21 0.75 10.61 1.33
N ARG A 22 1.28 9.46 0.94
CA ARG A 22 2.61 8.97 1.37
C ARG A 22 3.42 8.59 0.14
N VAL A 23 4.70 8.95 0.14
CA VAL A 23 5.66 8.50 -0.87
C VAL A 23 5.98 7.03 -0.60
N PHE A 24 5.92 6.20 -1.63
CA PHE A 24 6.42 4.83 -1.61
C PHE A 24 7.95 4.86 -1.65
N THR A 25 8.58 4.92 -0.49
CA THR A 25 10.03 5.00 -0.34
C THR A 25 10.71 3.65 -0.59
N LEU A 26 12.05 3.66 -0.69
CA LEU A 26 12.83 2.41 -0.75
C LEU A 26 12.58 1.51 0.47
N LEU A 27 12.45 2.11 1.66
CA LEU A 27 12.11 1.39 2.89
C LEU A 27 10.71 0.75 2.80
N ALA A 28 9.73 1.45 2.23
CA ALA A 28 8.39 0.91 2.00
C ALA A 28 8.42 -0.28 1.04
N TYR A 29 9.23 -0.19 -0.02
CA TYR A 29 9.45 -1.28 -0.96
C TYR A 29 10.07 -2.50 -0.27
N GLN A 30 11.13 -2.34 0.51
CA GLN A 30 11.76 -3.42 1.28
C GLN A 30 10.76 -4.12 2.21
N LYS A 31 10.02 -3.34 3.00
CA LYS A 31 8.95 -3.86 3.88
C LYS A 31 7.88 -4.65 3.13
N SER A 32 7.46 -4.15 1.96
CA SER A 32 6.45 -4.82 1.15
C SER A 32 6.93 -6.15 0.56
N ARG A 33 8.25 -6.28 0.31
CA ARG A 33 8.86 -7.53 -0.09
C ARG A 33 8.96 -8.52 1.07
N GLU A 34 9.42 -8.06 2.24
CA GLU A 34 9.51 -8.88 3.46
C GLU A 34 8.13 -9.44 3.86
N LYS A 35 7.07 -8.66 3.67
CA LYS A 35 5.68 -9.06 3.99
C LYS A 35 4.95 -9.72 2.82
N CYS A 36 5.64 -10.01 1.71
CA CYS A 36 5.08 -10.64 0.50
C CYS A 36 3.85 -9.94 -0.09
N THR A 37 3.69 -8.62 0.11
CA THR A 37 2.59 -7.85 -0.47
C THR A 37 2.94 -7.25 -1.82
N PHE A 38 4.22 -6.96 -2.09
CA PHE A 38 4.66 -6.31 -3.32
C PHE A 38 4.22 -7.00 -4.62
N PRO A 39 4.17 -8.34 -4.74
CA PRO A 39 3.77 -9.00 -5.99
C PRO A 39 2.38 -8.57 -6.50
N SER A 40 1.42 -8.29 -5.61
CA SER A 40 0.09 -7.78 -5.97
C SER A 40 0.08 -6.31 -6.43
N TYR A 41 1.19 -5.60 -6.25
CA TYR A 41 1.35 -4.17 -6.55
C TYR A 41 2.63 -3.92 -7.36
N SER A 42 3.02 -4.87 -8.21
CA SER A 42 4.27 -4.82 -9.01
C SER A 42 4.35 -3.64 -9.99
N TYR A 43 3.23 -2.96 -10.25
CA TYR A 43 3.16 -1.73 -11.04
C TYR A 43 3.70 -0.50 -10.30
N LEU A 44 3.92 -0.58 -8.98
CA LEU A 44 4.42 0.53 -8.17
C LEU A 44 5.93 0.72 -8.32
N LYS A 45 6.33 1.99 -8.44
CA LYS A 45 7.73 2.42 -8.48
C LYS A 45 8.06 3.24 -7.23
N VAL A 46 9.28 3.06 -6.72
CA VAL A 46 9.80 3.89 -5.63
C VAL A 46 9.75 5.36 -6.03
N GLY A 47 9.28 6.21 -5.13
CA GLY A 47 9.08 7.64 -5.35
C GLY A 47 7.67 8.03 -5.77
N GLN A 48 6.82 7.07 -6.18
CA GLN A 48 5.40 7.35 -6.43
C GLN A 48 4.66 7.61 -5.12
N GLN A 49 3.58 8.40 -5.18
CA GLN A 49 2.75 8.66 -4.02
C GLN A 49 1.43 7.90 -4.06
N LEU A 50 1.04 7.42 -2.89
CA LEU A 50 -0.14 6.62 -2.63
C LEU A 50 -1.02 7.35 -1.62
N CYS A 51 -2.34 7.13 -1.67
CA CYS A 51 -3.21 7.42 -0.54
C CYS A 51 -2.73 6.67 0.71
N HIS A 52 -2.94 7.27 1.88
CA HIS A 52 -2.54 6.69 3.17
C HIS A 52 -3.02 5.23 3.34
N ASN A 53 -4.29 4.94 3.05
CA ASN A 53 -4.85 3.60 3.20
C ASN A 53 -4.22 2.59 2.23
N HIS A 54 -3.96 3.01 0.98
CA HIS A 54 -3.29 2.16 -0.01
C HIS A 54 -1.86 1.86 0.43
N TYR A 55 -1.12 2.88 0.87
CA TYR A 55 0.22 2.69 1.45
C TYR A 55 0.21 1.70 2.62
N MET A 56 -0.76 1.81 3.54
CA MET A 56 -0.82 0.91 4.70
C MET A 56 -1.13 -0.53 4.32
N ARG A 57 -2.00 -0.78 3.34
CA ARG A 57 -2.26 -2.14 2.84
C ARG A 57 -1.00 -2.82 2.30
N ILE A 58 -0.10 -2.06 1.69
CA ILE A 58 1.14 -2.57 1.12
C ILE A 58 2.21 -2.75 2.20
N VAL A 59 2.45 -1.71 3.01
CA VAL A 59 3.62 -1.64 3.90
C VAL A 59 3.33 -2.26 5.28
N GLU A 60 2.09 -2.17 5.75
CA GLU A 60 1.65 -2.64 7.08
C GLU A 60 0.33 -3.43 6.97
N PRO A 61 0.26 -4.51 6.15
CA PRO A 61 -0.97 -5.26 5.87
C PRO A 61 -1.67 -5.81 7.11
N TYR A 62 -0.92 -6.09 8.17
CA TYR A 62 -1.44 -6.68 9.42
C TYR A 62 -1.95 -5.63 10.43
N ARG A 63 -1.50 -4.37 10.34
CA ARG A 63 -1.99 -3.28 11.22
C ARG A 63 -3.47 -2.95 10.99
N ASN A 64 -3.96 -3.17 9.78
CA ASN A 64 -5.35 -2.91 9.43
C ASN A 64 -6.31 -4.04 9.87
N LYS A 65 -5.81 -5.18 10.35
CA LYS A 65 -6.65 -6.31 10.78
C LYS A 65 -7.26 -6.14 12.17
N GLU A 66 -6.78 -5.20 12.97
CA GLU A 66 -7.29 -4.98 14.33
C GLU A 66 -8.68 -4.31 14.34
N ASN A 67 -9.09 -3.65 13.25
CA ASN A 67 -10.40 -2.99 13.13
C ASN A 67 -11.40 -3.72 12.20
N THR A 68 -11.05 -4.90 11.68
CA THR A 68 -11.99 -5.65 10.83
C THR A 68 -11.80 -7.15 10.99
N ARG A 69 -12.38 -7.71 12.07
CA ARG A 69 -12.78 -9.12 12.08
C ARG A 69 -13.83 -9.30 10.99
N LYS A 70 -13.40 -9.68 9.78
CA LYS A 70 -14.09 -10.50 8.77
C LYS A 70 -13.41 -10.31 7.41
N SER A 71 -12.38 -11.11 7.12
CA SER A 71 -12.22 -11.74 5.81
C SER A 71 -11.12 -12.79 5.92
N THR A 72 -11.57 -14.02 6.11
CA THR A 72 -10.82 -15.25 5.94
C THR A 72 -10.26 -15.31 4.52
N TYR A 73 -8.94 -15.30 4.37
CA TYR A 73 -8.29 -15.92 3.21
C TYR A 73 -7.45 -17.08 3.74
N PHE A 74 -7.94 -18.26 3.41
CA PHE A 74 -7.29 -19.55 3.54
C PHE A 74 -5.90 -19.50 2.93
N ILE A 75 -4.90 -20.01 3.66
CA ILE A 75 -3.79 -20.73 3.04
C ILE A 75 -3.80 -22.11 3.68
N SER A 76 -4.42 -23.07 3.01
CA SER A 76 -4.11 -24.49 3.19
C SER A 76 -2.74 -24.72 2.57
N ALA A 77 -1.73 -24.97 3.41
CA ALA A 77 -0.51 -25.62 2.99
C ALA A 77 -0.81 -27.12 2.86
N SER A 78 -0.54 -27.70 1.70
CA SER A 78 -0.44 -29.15 1.49
C SER A 78 1.04 -29.52 1.47
#